data_AF-A0A3D5JCS1-F1
#
_entry.id   AF-A0A3D5JCS1-F1
#
_cell.length_a   1.000
_cell.length_b   1.000
_cell.length_c   1.000
_cell.angle_alpha   90.00
_cell.angle_beta   90.00
_cell.angle_gamma   90.00
#
_symmetry.space_group_name_H-M   'P 1'
#
loop_
_entity.id
_entity.type
_entity.pdbx_description
1 polymer ?
#
loop_
_entity_poly.entity_id
_entity_poly.type
_entity_poly.pdbx_seq_one_letter_code
_entity_poly.pdbx_strand_id
1 'polypeptide(L)'
;MAKKKVRKAGMVKRQQTKKHTKAQQRRKFASRRMISNPQAATQKRLEELLSTLPYLAFSERFEDFKFDVQTVKKELDAKTPEPLILMRLLTDEFLEGFRARFEEFERETTPQSPDNLLAKATIHQLDHSNEIPHLSNPMIVAVYLKTRAEALGDDTLDKETIHDALNDYEVRNSDLIELISESPNELIYGPEAKIPNSSTSEFDGKVITDSVSEEVVRVPPIPEKILVDFRESLDWSDEELSRLDEDLEVFLDDFQPPVYQEWTPDLIDEFINEWFVREANPLEEDLASMRKNMLYFLRHLREKSLLPSCFGDTRPASLEGAA
;
A
#
# COMPACT_ATOMS: atom_id res chain seq x y z
N MET A 1 -61.50 7.67 -36.26
CA MET A 1 -60.53 6.65 -35.78
C MET A 1 -59.15 7.29 -35.69
N ALA A 2 -58.65 7.53 -34.47
CA ALA A 2 -57.39 8.25 -34.24
C ALA A 2 -56.19 7.28 -34.26
N LYS A 3 -55.21 7.56 -35.13
CA LYS A 3 -53.94 6.81 -35.24
C LYS A 3 -53.08 7.02 -33.99
N LYS A 4 -52.84 5.95 -33.23
CA LYS A 4 -52.02 5.92 -32.01
C LYS A 4 -50.53 6.11 -32.37
N LYS A 5 -49.88 7.17 -31.86
CA LYS A 5 -48.50 7.56 -32.19
C LYS A 5 -47.46 6.58 -31.64
N VAL A 6 -46.58 6.09 -32.51
CA VAL A 6 -45.37 5.31 -32.20
C VAL A 6 -44.29 6.26 -31.64
N ARG A 7 -44.27 6.49 -30.33
CA ARG A 7 -43.28 7.38 -29.66
C ARG A 7 -42.21 6.66 -28.82
N LYS A 8 -42.35 5.35 -28.55
CA LYS A 8 -41.45 4.61 -27.63
C LYS A 8 -40.16 4.08 -28.27
N ALA A 9 -40.14 3.79 -29.57
CA ALA A 9 -38.97 3.16 -30.21
C ALA A 9 -37.77 4.11 -30.44
N GLY A 10 -38.02 5.40 -30.71
CA GLY A 10 -36.96 6.38 -30.94
C GLY A 10 -36.17 6.76 -29.67
N MET A 11 -36.83 6.68 -28.51
CA MET A 11 -36.24 6.99 -27.20
C MET A 11 -35.28 5.89 -26.75
N VAL A 12 -35.66 4.62 -26.94
CA VAL A 12 -34.81 3.46 -26.64
C VAL A 12 -33.55 3.45 -27.54
N LYS A 13 -33.69 3.76 -28.83
CA LYS A 13 -32.53 3.92 -29.74
C LYS A 13 -31.61 5.07 -29.32
N ARG A 14 -32.15 6.19 -28.82
CA ARG A 14 -31.36 7.30 -28.27
C ARG A 14 -30.65 6.93 -26.96
N GLN A 15 -31.27 6.12 -26.11
CA GLN A 15 -30.61 5.62 -24.88
C GLN A 15 -29.48 4.63 -25.20
N GLN A 16 -29.69 3.69 -26.13
CA GLN A 16 -28.65 2.73 -26.50
C GLN A 16 -27.45 3.40 -27.20
N THR A 17 -27.71 4.40 -28.05
CA THR A 17 -26.63 5.19 -28.66
C THR A 17 -25.89 6.03 -27.62
N LYS A 18 -26.58 6.68 -26.68
CA LYS A 18 -25.93 7.36 -25.54
C LYS A 18 -25.09 6.40 -24.68
N LYS A 19 -25.61 5.21 -24.34
CA LYS A 19 -24.88 4.19 -23.58
C LYS A 19 -23.63 3.71 -24.34
N HIS A 20 -23.72 3.51 -25.65
CA HIS A 20 -22.58 3.09 -26.48
C HIS A 20 -21.52 4.19 -26.62
N THR A 21 -21.93 5.46 -26.77
CA THR A 21 -20.99 6.60 -26.80
C THR A 21 -20.32 6.81 -25.45
N LYS A 22 -21.05 6.67 -24.34
CA LYS A 22 -20.51 6.74 -22.96
C LYS A 22 -19.55 5.57 -22.70
N ALA A 23 -19.84 4.35 -23.17
CA ALA A 23 -18.94 3.20 -23.08
C ALA A 23 -17.66 3.36 -23.92
N GLN A 24 -17.74 3.97 -25.11
CA GLN A 24 -16.55 4.31 -25.90
C GLN A 24 -15.73 5.42 -25.27
N GLN A 25 -16.36 6.41 -24.62
CA GLN A 25 -15.65 7.40 -23.82
C GLN A 25 -15.00 6.74 -22.60
N ARG A 26 -15.70 5.88 -21.85
CA ARG A 26 -15.15 5.07 -20.74
C ARG A 26 -13.96 4.23 -21.18
N ARG A 27 -13.97 3.59 -22.36
CA ARG A 27 -12.79 2.88 -22.91
C ARG A 27 -11.63 3.83 -23.24
N LYS A 28 -11.89 5.03 -23.76
CA LYS A 28 -10.86 6.05 -24.02
C LYS A 28 -10.30 6.66 -22.72
N PHE A 29 -11.12 6.80 -21.70
CA PHE A 29 -10.72 7.24 -20.35
C PHE A 29 -9.96 6.14 -19.62
N ALA A 30 -10.38 4.87 -19.71
CA ALA A 30 -9.64 3.72 -19.17
C ALA A 30 -8.26 3.55 -19.82
N SER A 31 -8.14 3.76 -21.13
CA SER A 31 -6.84 3.79 -21.81
C SER A 31 -5.97 5.00 -21.45
N ARG A 32 -6.57 6.09 -20.91
CA ARG A 32 -5.83 7.22 -20.34
C ARG A 32 -5.50 7.01 -18.85
N ARG A 33 -6.34 6.31 -18.08
CA ARG A 33 -6.10 5.91 -16.68
C ARG A 33 -4.90 4.97 -16.51
N MET A 34 -4.60 4.14 -17.51
CA MET A 34 -3.33 3.37 -17.50
C MET A 34 -2.07 4.24 -17.55
N ILE A 35 -2.19 5.53 -17.88
CA ILE A 35 -1.06 6.47 -17.97
C ILE A 35 -1.02 7.43 -16.77
N SER A 36 -2.11 7.59 -16.00
CA SER A 36 -2.17 8.56 -14.90
C SER A 36 -3.19 8.19 -13.82
N ASN A 37 -3.00 7.07 -13.13
CA ASN A 37 -3.65 6.90 -11.82
C ASN A 37 -2.81 7.70 -10.79
N PRO A 38 -3.34 8.77 -10.16
CA PRO A 38 -2.59 9.56 -9.19
C PRO A 38 -2.20 8.75 -7.96
N GLN A 39 -3.04 7.79 -7.55
CA GLN A 39 -2.74 6.86 -6.47
C GLN A 39 -1.66 5.86 -6.88
N ALA A 40 -1.69 5.35 -8.11
CA ALA A 40 -0.57 4.56 -8.63
C ALA A 40 0.68 5.43 -8.87
N ALA A 41 0.54 6.72 -9.13
CA ALA A 41 1.66 7.65 -9.28
C ALA A 41 2.23 8.05 -7.92
N THR A 42 1.41 8.19 -6.87
CA THR A 42 1.87 8.39 -5.48
C THR A 42 2.38 7.10 -4.87
N GLN A 43 1.78 5.94 -5.19
CA GLN A 43 2.32 4.63 -4.83
C GLN A 43 3.63 4.38 -5.55
N LYS A 44 3.71 4.58 -6.87
CA LYS A 44 4.99 4.51 -7.59
C LYS A 44 6.00 5.51 -7.06
N ARG A 45 5.60 6.75 -6.74
CA ARG A 45 6.50 7.74 -6.14
C ARG A 45 6.94 7.34 -4.73
N LEU A 46 6.07 6.69 -3.96
CA LEU A 46 6.39 6.16 -2.64
C LEU A 46 7.30 4.94 -2.76
N GLU A 47 7.04 4.02 -3.69
CA GLU A 47 7.88 2.86 -4.02
C GLU A 47 9.25 3.32 -4.53
N GLU A 48 9.30 4.31 -5.44
CA GLU A 48 10.53 4.96 -5.91
C GLU A 48 11.27 5.66 -4.76
N LEU A 49 10.54 6.19 -3.79
CA LEU A 49 11.15 6.83 -2.62
C LEU A 49 11.68 5.77 -1.66
N LEU A 50 10.89 4.76 -1.30
CA LEU A 50 11.30 3.63 -0.47
C LEU A 50 12.46 2.85 -1.11
N SER A 51 12.53 2.78 -2.44
CA SER A 51 13.70 2.22 -3.11
C SER A 51 14.95 3.05 -2.90
N THR A 52 14.87 4.35 -2.59
CA THR A 52 16.05 5.14 -2.20
C THR A 52 16.50 4.94 -0.75
N LEU A 53 15.71 4.26 0.08
CA LEU A 53 16.01 4.05 1.50
C LEU A 53 17.38 3.38 1.76
N PRO A 54 17.79 2.31 1.04
CA PRO A 54 19.12 1.71 1.17
C PRO A 54 20.29 2.67 0.98
N TYR A 55 20.12 3.67 0.11
CA TYR A 55 21.19 4.63 -0.18
C TYR A 55 21.54 5.48 1.04
N LEU A 56 20.63 5.61 2.01
CA LEU A 56 20.89 6.33 3.25
C LEU A 56 22.05 5.70 4.04
N ALA A 57 22.29 4.38 3.92
CA ALA A 57 23.41 3.69 4.57
C ALA A 57 24.80 4.20 4.13
N PHE A 58 24.87 4.88 3.00
CA PHE A 58 26.08 5.50 2.44
C PHE A 58 26.10 7.02 2.62
N SER A 59 25.08 7.61 3.23
CA SER A 59 25.08 9.04 3.53
C SER A 59 25.91 9.33 4.78
N GLU A 60 26.49 10.53 4.85
CA GLU A 60 27.29 10.99 6.01
C GLU A 60 26.54 10.86 7.34
N ARG A 61 25.20 10.92 7.32
CA ARG A 61 24.35 10.83 8.52
C ARG A 61 24.27 9.41 9.10
N PHE A 62 24.45 8.38 8.28
CA PHE A 62 24.37 6.97 8.72
C PHE A 62 25.66 6.20 8.45
N GLU A 63 26.74 6.91 8.08
CA GLU A 63 28.02 6.28 7.76
C GLU A 63 28.60 5.54 8.97
N ASP A 64 28.41 6.12 10.15
CA ASP A 64 28.82 5.61 11.46
C ASP A 64 27.94 4.45 11.96
N PHE A 65 26.76 4.28 11.37
CA PHE A 65 25.81 3.26 11.77
C PHE A 65 26.20 1.92 11.14
N LYS A 66 26.83 1.04 11.93
CA LYS A 66 27.26 -0.29 11.51
C LYS A 66 27.11 -1.33 12.62
N PHE A 67 27.01 -2.58 12.22
CA PHE A 67 27.04 -3.69 13.17
C PHE A 67 28.47 -3.99 13.63
N ASP A 68 28.61 -4.81 14.67
CA ASP A 68 29.94 -5.27 15.09
C ASP A 68 30.56 -6.20 14.04
N VAL A 69 31.57 -5.68 13.34
CA VAL A 69 32.33 -6.38 12.30
C VAL A 69 32.94 -7.68 12.83
N GLN A 70 33.38 -7.74 14.09
CA GLN A 70 34.00 -8.95 14.64
C GLN A 70 32.96 -10.06 14.85
N THR A 71 31.79 -9.70 15.34
CA THR A 71 30.66 -10.62 15.47
C THR A 71 30.22 -11.14 14.09
N VAL A 72 30.11 -10.27 13.09
CA VAL A 72 29.77 -10.66 11.72
C VAL A 72 30.80 -11.66 11.17
N LYS A 73 32.11 -11.36 11.27
CA LYS A 73 33.18 -12.27 10.82
C LYS A 73 33.06 -13.65 11.43
N LYS A 74 32.90 -13.71 12.75
CA LYS A 74 32.80 -14.96 13.50
C LYS A 74 31.61 -15.81 13.04
N GLU A 75 30.47 -15.19 12.78
CA GLU A 75 29.26 -15.90 12.35
C GLU A 75 29.34 -16.37 10.89
N LEU A 76 29.99 -15.58 10.02
CA LEU A 76 30.28 -15.99 8.65
C LEU A 76 31.22 -17.20 8.61
N ASP A 77 32.27 -17.20 9.45
CA ASP A 77 33.21 -18.34 9.58
C ASP A 77 32.49 -19.60 10.11
N ALA A 78 31.50 -19.42 10.98
CA ALA A 78 30.64 -20.50 11.48
C ALA A 78 29.62 -21.01 10.45
N LYS A 79 29.55 -20.40 9.26
CA LYS A 79 28.57 -20.69 8.19
C LYS A 79 27.11 -20.54 8.66
N THR A 80 26.87 -19.60 9.59
CA THR A 80 25.52 -19.27 10.02
C THR A 80 24.76 -18.62 8.84
N PRO A 81 23.49 -19.02 8.57
CA PRO A 81 22.66 -18.34 7.56
C PRO A 81 22.50 -16.84 7.83
N GLU A 82 22.62 -16.01 6.80
CA GLU A 82 22.66 -14.54 6.92
C GLU A 82 21.47 -13.92 7.68
N PRO A 83 20.20 -14.37 7.50
CA PRO A 83 19.07 -13.87 8.28
C PRO A 83 19.23 -14.09 9.78
N LEU A 84 19.78 -15.24 10.19
CA LEU A 84 20.01 -15.53 11.60
C LEU A 84 21.15 -14.70 12.18
N ILE A 85 22.18 -14.39 11.37
CA ILE A 85 23.22 -13.43 11.75
C ILE A 85 22.58 -12.06 12.00
N LEU A 86 21.77 -11.58 11.05
CA LEU A 86 21.11 -10.29 11.16
C LEU A 86 20.21 -10.21 12.40
N MET A 87 19.40 -11.23 12.67
CA MET A 87 18.57 -11.28 13.89
C MET A 87 19.39 -11.19 15.18
N ARG A 88 20.56 -11.83 15.25
CA ARG A 88 21.44 -11.75 16.44
C ARG A 88 22.04 -10.36 16.62
N LEU A 89 22.26 -9.64 15.51
CA LEU A 89 22.83 -8.30 15.52
C LEU A 89 21.79 -7.22 15.84
N LEU A 90 20.50 -7.51 15.63
CA LEU A 90 19.36 -6.65 15.98
C LEU A 90 19.08 -6.68 17.49
N THR A 91 20.05 -6.24 18.26
CA THR A 91 19.92 -6.04 19.71
C THR A 91 19.02 -4.85 20.02
N ASP A 92 18.41 -4.83 21.20
CA ASP A 92 17.58 -3.70 21.66
C ASP A 92 18.36 -2.37 21.62
N GLU A 93 19.64 -2.38 22.03
CA GLU A 93 20.53 -1.21 21.98
C GLU A 93 20.70 -0.69 20.55
N PHE A 94 20.89 -1.59 19.58
CA PHE A 94 21.00 -1.22 18.18
C PHE A 94 19.68 -0.66 17.64
N LEU A 95 18.55 -1.30 17.94
CA LEU A 95 17.23 -0.88 17.46
C LEU A 95 16.82 0.48 18.07
N GLU A 96 17.09 0.71 19.35
CA GLU A 96 16.88 2.00 20.01
C GLU A 96 17.75 3.10 19.37
N GLY A 97 19.04 2.82 19.14
CA GLY A 97 19.94 3.75 18.46
C GLY A 97 19.51 4.06 17.03
N PHE A 98 19.08 3.03 16.29
CA PHE A 98 18.56 3.14 14.92
C PHE A 98 17.32 4.04 14.87
N ARG A 99 16.33 3.75 15.74
CA ARG A 99 15.12 4.55 15.90
C ARG A 99 15.45 6.00 16.22
N ALA A 100 16.28 6.25 17.23
CA ALA A 100 16.61 7.60 17.68
C ALA A 100 17.25 8.44 16.55
N ARG A 101 18.08 7.82 15.70
CA ARG A 101 18.69 8.47 14.54
C ARG A 101 17.65 8.85 13.48
N PHE A 102 16.67 7.98 13.24
CA PHE A 102 15.57 8.27 12.33
C PHE A 102 14.59 9.31 12.88
N GLU A 103 14.35 9.36 14.19
CA GLU A 103 13.58 10.43 14.83
C GLU A 103 14.29 11.79 14.75
N GLU A 104 15.63 11.82 14.90
CA GLU A 104 16.43 13.01 14.65
C GLU A 104 16.35 13.44 13.18
N PHE A 105 16.48 12.48 12.26
CA PHE A 105 16.34 12.72 10.82
C PHE A 105 14.96 13.28 10.44
N GLU A 106 13.88 12.78 11.07
CA GLU A 106 12.53 13.32 10.90
C GLU A 106 12.43 14.77 11.40
N ARG A 107 12.97 15.08 12.59
CA ARG A 107 12.94 16.43 13.18
C ARG A 107 13.71 17.46 12.36
N GLU A 108 14.81 17.06 11.75
CA GLU A 108 15.68 17.95 10.95
C GLU A 108 15.17 18.20 9.54
N THR A 109 14.20 17.43 9.07
CA THR A 109 13.70 17.47 7.69
C THR A 109 12.34 18.16 7.61
N THR A 110 12.06 18.82 6.48
CA THR A 110 10.75 19.44 6.27
C THR A 110 9.67 18.37 6.11
N PRO A 111 8.45 18.53 6.65
CA PRO A 111 7.41 17.48 6.62
C PRO A 111 7.02 16.93 5.23
N GLN A 112 7.32 17.67 4.16
CA GLN A 112 7.00 17.31 2.78
C GLN A 112 8.24 16.85 1.99
N SER A 113 9.43 16.80 2.60
CA SER A 113 10.63 16.33 1.89
C SER A 113 10.64 14.80 1.79
N PRO A 114 11.25 14.25 0.71
CA PRO A 114 11.45 12.82 0.58
C PRO A 114 12.08 12.18 1.81
N ASP A 115 13.09 12.86 2.37
CA ASP A 115 13.80 12.47 3.58
C ASP A 115 12.89 12.30 4.81
N ASN A 116 11.92 13.19 5.00
CA ASN A 116 10.98 13.10 6.13
C ASN A 116 10.04 11.89 5.96
N LEU A 117 9.60 11.64 4.71
CA LEU A 117 8.77 10.48 4.37
C LEU A 117 9.54 9.17 4.58
N LEU A 118 10.82 9.11 4.19
CA LEU A 118 11.71 7.96 4.45
C LEU A 118 11.87 7.71 5.95
N ALA A 119 12.04 8.78 6.73
CA ALA A 119 12.19 8.68 8.17
C ALA A 119 10.92 8.12 8.83
N LYS A 120 9.77 8.71 8.51
CA LYS A 120 8.48 8.23 9.01
C LYS A 120 8.17 6.80 8.60
N ALA A 121 8.45 6.43 7.35
CA ALA A 121 8.24 5.06 6.87
C ALA A 121 9.09 4.06 7.66
N THR A 122 10.35 4.39 7.95
CA THR A 122 11.24 3.54 8.74
C THR A 122 10.77 3.42 10.19
N ILE A 123 10.43 4.53 10.83
CA ILE A 123 9.90 4.54 12.20
C ILE A 123 8.63 3.70 12.29
N HIS A 124 7.72 3.87 11.32
CA HIS A 124 6.49 3.09 11.24
C HIS A 124 6.77 1.58 11.10
N GLN A 125 7.73 1.17 10.26
CA GLN A 125 8.14 -0.23 10.14
C GLN A 125 8.70 -0.79 11.46
N LEU A 126 9.42 0.03 12.24
CA LEU A 126 9.93 -0.37 13.54
C LEU A 126 8.81 -0.54 14.58
N ASP A 127 7.79 0.34 14.57
CA ASP A 127 6.62 0.24 15.46
C ASP A 127 5.74 -0.99 15.17
N HIS A 128 5.68 -1.40 13.91
CA HIS A 128 4.85 -2.52 13.44
C HIS A 128 5.71 -3.75 13.14
N SER A 129 6.80 -3.96 13.88
CA SER A 129 7.74 -5.06 13.66
C SER A 129 7.14 -6.46 13.86
N ASN A 130 6.01 -6.53 14.57
CA ASN A 130 5.21 -7.76 14.71
C ASN A 130 4.51 -8.17 13.40
N GLU A 131 4.30 -7.21 12.49
CA GLU A 131 3.64 -7.40 11.19
C GLU A 131 4.66 -7.39 10.05
N ILE A 132 5.70 -6.55 10.16
CA ILE A 132 6.79 -6.44 9.18
C ILE A 132 8.09 -6.87 9.86
N PRO A 133 8.62 -8.06 9.57
CA PRO A 133 9.90 -8.50 10.12
C PRO A 133 11.00 -7.48 9.84
N HIS A 134 11.86 -7.22 10.84
CA HIS A 134 13.02 -6.34 10.67
C HIS A 134 13.95 -6.79 9.53
N LEU A 135 13.92 -8.08 9.20
CA LEU A 135 14.65 -8.68 8.07
C LEU A 135 14.18 -8.17 6.71
N SER A 136 12.97 -7.62 6.63
CA SER A 136 12.39 -7.02 5.43
C SER A 136 12.60 -5.50 5.38
N ASN A 137 13.28 -4.90 6.36
CA ASN A 137 13.60 -3.48 6.33
C ASN A 137 14.86 -3.25 5.47
N PRO A 138 14.73 -2.58 4.31
CA PRO A 138 15.82 -2.50 3.33
C PRO A 138 17.00 -1.67 3.83
N MET A 139 16.79 -0.75 4.77
CA MET A 139 17.88 0.02 5.39
C MET A 139 18.66 -0.81 6.41
N ILE A 140 17.98 -1.60 7.23
CA ILE A 140 18.64 -2.53 8.16
C ILE A 140 19.51 -3.54 7.39
N VAL A 141 18.96 -4.12 6.32
CA VAL A 141 19.71 -5.06 5.47
C VAL A 141 20.89 -4.36 4.76
N ALA A 142 20.72 -3.11 4.30
CA ALA A 142 21.82 -2.35 3.70
C ALA A 142 22.98 -2.13 4.68
N VAL A 143 22.70 -1.78 5.95
CA VAL A 143 23.74 -1.66 7.01
C VAL A 143 24.43 -2.99 7.25
N TYR A 144 23.68 -4.09 7.22
CA TYR A 144 24.24 -5.44 7.36
C TYR A 144 25.18 -5.78 6.21
N LEU A 145 24.74 -5.58 4.96
CA LEU A 145 25.55 -5.85 3.77
C LEU A 145 26.84 -5.01 3.76
N LYS A 146 26.75 -3.74 4.15
CA LYS A 146 27.92 -2.85 4.33
C LYS A 146 28.89 -3.41 5.37
N THR A 147 28.38 -3.81 6.54
CA THR A 147 29.21 -4.39 7.60
C THR A 147 29.83 -5.73 7.16
N ARG A 148 29.08 -6.55 6.41
CA ARG A 148 29.53 -7.83 5.85
C ARG A 148 30.63 -7.61 4.80
N ALA A 149 30.51 -6.62 3.94
CA ALA A 149 31.54 -6.27 2.96
C ALA A 149 32.84 -5.85 3.68
N GLU A 150 32.75 -4.98 4.69
CA GLU A 150 33.89 -4.63 5.57
C GLU A 150 34.49 -5.87 6.26
N ALA A 151 33.64 -6.81 6.70
CA ALA A 151 34.07 -8.06 7.30
C ALA A 151 34.83 -8.97 6.31
N LEU A 152 34.41 -9.02 5.05
CA LEU A 152 35.07 -9.83 4.02
C LEU A 152 36.26 -9.13 3.35
N GLY A 153 36.46 -7.84 3.63
CA GLY A 153 37.42 -7.00 2.90
C GLY A 153 37.00 -6.80 1.43
N ASP A 154 35.69 -6.76 1.20
CA ASP A 154 35.09 -6.56 -0.11
C ASP A 154 34.81 -5.07 -0.32
N ASP A 155 35.62 -4.43 -1.17
CA ASP A 155 35.50 -3.02 -1.51
C ASP A 155 34.55 -2.78 -2.72
N THR A 156 33.87 -3.82 -3.22
CA THR A 156 32.98 -3.70 -4.39
C THR A 156 31.58 -3.20 -4.05
N LEU A 157 31.19 -3.24 -2.77
CA LEU A 157 29.90 -2.76 -2.32
C LEU A 157 29.94 -1.23 -2.14
N ASP A 158 29.19 -0.53 -2.99
CA ASP A 158 29.05 0.91 -2.97
C ASP A 158 27.58 1.31 -3.13
N LYS A 159 27.34 2.63 -3.23
CA LYS A 159 25.99 3.18 -3.39
C LYS A 159 25.32 2.71 -4.69
N GLU A 160 26.08 2.42 -5.75
CA GLU A 160 25.53 2.02 -7.05
C GLU A 160 25.18 0.53 -7.05
N THR A 161 25.95 -0.30 -6.35
CA THR A 161 25.78 -1.77 -6.30
C THR A 161 24.87 -2.27 -5.18
N ILE A 162 24.46 -1.42 -4.24
CA ILE A 162 23.65 -1.84 -3.07
C ILE A 162 22.31 -2.49 -3.44
N HIS A 163 21.65 -2.04 -4.51
CA HIS A 163 20.38 -2.64 -4.92
C HIS A 163 20.54 -4.05 -5.45
N ASP A 164 21.58 -4.30 -6.24
CA ASP A 164 21.90 -5.63 -6.73
C ASP A 164 22.23 -6.55 -5.55
N ALA A 165 23.01 -6.04 -4.57
CA ALA A 165 23.33 -6.78 -3.36
C ALA A 165 22.11 -7.08 -2.47
N LEU A 166 21.13 -6.17 -2.40
CA LEU A 166 19.87 -6.37 -1.69
C LEU A 166 18.99 -7.42 -2.38
N ASN A 167 18.80 -7.31 -3.69
CA ASN A 167 18.07 -8.31 -4.46
C ASN A 167 18.71 -9.69 -4.32
N ASP A 168 20.05 -9.77 -4.39
CA ASP A 168 20.78 -11.02 -4.19
C ASP A 168 20.61 -11.56 -2.76
N TYR A 169 20.51 -10.69 -1.75
CA TYR A 169 20.22 -11.09 -0.37
C TYR A 169 18.80 -11.64 -0.25
N GLU A 170 17.80 -10.94 -0.78
CA GLU A 170 16.39 -11.34 -0.74
C GLU A 170 16.19 -12.68 -1.45
N VAL A 171 16.71 -12.85 -2.67
CA VAL A 171 16.56 -14.09 -3.45
C VAL A 171 17.25 -15.27 -2.76
N ARG A 172 18.46 -15.08 -2.22
CA ARG A 172 19.19 -16.18 -1.55
C ARG A 172 18.59 -16.58 -0.21
N ASN A 173 17.85 -15.69 0.44
CA ASN A 173 17.35 -15.88 1.80
C ASN A 173 15.82 -15.95 1.90
N SER A 174 15.09 -15.83 0.77
CA SER A 174 13.63 -15.79 0.68
C SER A 174 12.95 -16.86 1.53
N ASP A 175 13.27 -18.13 1.28
CA ASP A 175 12.65 -19.27 1.99
C ASP A 175 12.85 -19.22 3.51
N LEU A 176 14.02 -18.76 3.95
CA LEU A 176 14.34 -18.67 5.37
C LEU A 176 13.67 -17.46 6.03
N ILE A 177 13.57 -16.33 5.31
CA ILE A 177 12.86 -15.14 5.78
C ILE A 177 11.36 -15.45 5.90
N GLU A 178 10.76 -16.15 4.93
CA GLU A 178 9.38 -16.59 4.98
C GLU A 178 9.14 -17.50 6.20
N LEU A 179 9.99 -18.50 6.40
CA LEU A 179 9.90 -19.40 7.54
C LEU A 179 10.03 -18.68 8.91
N ILE A 180 10.94 -17.70 9.01
CA ILE A 180 11.10 -16.88 10.22
C ILE A 180 9.85 -16.02 10.46
N SER A 181 9.25 -15.49 9.39
CA SER A 181 8.06 -14.66 9.45
C SER A 181 6.82 -15.45 9.89
N GLU A 182 6.71 -16.71 9.46
CA GLU A 182 5.62 -17.61 9.86
C GLU A 182 5.76 -18.13 11.29
N SER A 183 6.99 -18.28 11.80
CA SER A 183 7.26 -18.86 13.12
C SER A 183 8.39 -18.15 13.88
N PRO A 184 8.18 -16.90 14.35
CA PRO A 184 9.25 -16.10 14.97
C PRO A 184 9.88 -16.74 16.22
N ASN A 185 9.12 -17.54 16.97
CA ASN A 185 9.53 -18.05 18.28
C ASN A 185 10.24 -19.40 18.26
N GLU A 186 10.08 -20.22 17.21
CA GLU A 186 10.64 -21.59 17.18
C GLU A 186 12.13 -21.63 16.83
N LEU A 187 12.64 -20.60 16.14
CA LEU A 187 14.04 -20.51 15.72
C LEU A 187 14.95 -19.78 16.71
N ILE A 188 14.38 -19.05 17.67
CA ILE A 188 15.13 -18.17 18.58
C ILE A 188 15.37 -18.79 19.98
N TYR A 189 14.40 -19.54 20.55
CA TYR A 189 14.45 -19.95 21.96
C TYR A 189 14.20 -21.45 22.26
N GLY A 190 14.11 -22.32 21.26
CA GLY A 190 13.89 -23.76 21.46
C GLY A 190 15.18 -24.53 21.85
N PRO A 191 15.10 -25.56 22.72
CA PRO A 191 16.24 -26.45 23.02
C PRO A 191 16.69 -27.30 21.81
N GLU A 192 15.94 -27.24 20.70
CA GLU A 192 16.32 -27.76 19.38
C GLU A 192 16.21 -26.65 18.33
N ALA A 193 17.06 -25.63 18.37
CA ALA A 193 17.30 -24.75 17.22
C ALA A 193 17.91 -25.60 16.08
N LYS A 194 17.06 -26.34 15.36
CA LYS A 194 17.43 -27.03 14.13
C LYS A 194 17.62 -25.97 13.05
N ILE A 195 18.87 -25.53 12.93
CA ILE A 195 19.41 -25.01 11.68
C ILE A 195 18.98 -26.02 10.61
N PRO A 196 18.20 -25.65 9.56
CA PRO A 196 17.96 -26.55 8.45
C PRO A 196 19.33 -26.93 7.91
N ASN A 197 19.66 -28.23 7.99
CA ASN A 197 21.01 -28.74 7.77
C ASN A 197 21.67 -28.11 6.53
N SER A 198 22.84 -27.53 6.75
CA SER A 198 23.83 -27.34 5.70
C SER A 198 24.24 -28.72 5.17
N SER A 199 23.56 -29.20 4.14
CA SER A 199 23.93 -30.44 3.46
C SER A 199 23.45 -30.35 2.02
N THR A 200 24.36 -29.85 1.17
CA THR A 200 24.57 -30.27 -0.22
C THR A 200 23.38 -31.01 -0.85
N SER A 201 22.58 -30.31 -1.64
CA SER A 201 21.84 -30.93 -2.74
C SER A 201 22.07 -30.11 -3.99
N GLU A 202 22.60 -30.81 -4.98
CA GLU A 202 23.04 -30.33 -6.27
C GLU A 202 21.99 -29.47 -6.97
N PHE A 203 22.50 -28.41 -7.61
CA PHE A 203 21.92 -27.79 -8.79
C PHE A 203 21.24 -28.85 -9.67
N ASP A 204 19.93 -28.74 -9.85
CA ASP A 204 19.33 -29.09 -11.13
C ASP A 204 18.44 -27.94 -11.58
N GLY A 205 18.88 -27.31 -12.67
CA GLY A 205 18.23 -26.16 -13.25
C GLY A 205 16.88 -26.57 -13.83
N LYS A 206 15.81 -26.11 -13.20
CA LYS A 206 14.52 -25.98 -13.87
C LYS A 206 14.00 -24.57 -13.69
N VAL A 207 14.35 -23.74 -14.68
CA VAL A 207 13.67 -22.47 -14.96
C VAL A 207 12.18 -22.79 -15.12
N ILE A 208 11.39 -22.50 -14.09
CA ILE A 208 9.95 -22.35 -14.21
C ILE A 208 9.73 -20.85 -14.35
N THR A 209 9.65 -20.43 -15.61
CA THR A 209 9.06 -19.14 -15.97
C THR A 209 7.57 -19.29 -15.82
N ASP A 210 7.05 -18.99 -14.63
CA ASP A 210 5.66 -18.59 -14.49
C ASP A 210 5.66 -17.25 -13.75
N SER A 211 5.72 -16.18 -14.55
CA SER A 211 5.31 -14.84 -14.14
C SER A 211 3.82 -14.87 -13.86
N VAL A 212 3.43 -15.37 -12.68
CA VAL A 212 2.13 -15.05 -12.11
C VAL A 212 2.31 -13.73 -11.41
N SER A 213 1.84 -12.67 -12.07
CA SER A 213 1.62 -11.38 -11.42
C SER A 213 0.88 -11.65 -10.12
N GLU A 214 1.48 -11.31 -8.97
CA GLU A 214 0.76 -11.22 -7.71
C GLU A 214 -0.37 -10.21 -7.89
N GLU A 215 -1.55 -10.70 -8.24
CA GLU A 215 -2.78 -9.95 -8.10
C GLU A 215 -3.01 -9.86 -6.60
N VAL A 216 -2.46 -8.81 -5.97
CA VAL A 216 -2.73 -8.45 -4.58
C VAL A 216 -4.23 -8.53 -4.40
N VAL A 217 -4.70 -9.55 -3.68
CA VAL A 217 -6.12 -9.75 -3.38
C VAL A 217 -6.50 -8.62 -2.43
N ARG A 218 -6.83 -7.45 -2.98
CA ARG A 218 -7.27 -6.31 -2.19
C ARG A 218 -8.60 -6.68 -1.56
N VAL A 219 -8.64 -6.62 -0.23
CA VAL A 219 -9.89 -6.69 0.53
C VAL A 219 -10.76 -5.52 0.06
N PRO A 220 -11.99 -5.77 -0.42
CA PRO A 220 -12.89 -4.70 -0.86
C PRO A 220 -13.08 -3.66 0.25
N PRO A 221 -13.07 -2.35 -0.06
CA PRO A 221 -13.22 -1.31 0.95
C PRO A 221 -14.51 -1.46 1.76
N ILE A 222 -15.55 -2.03 1.14
CA ILE A 222 -16.78 -2.42 1.81
C ILE A 222 -17.32 -3.76 1.26
N PRO A 223 -17.84 -4.65 2.12
CA PRO A 223 -18.52 -5.88 1.68
C PRO A 223 -19.71 -5.62 0.74
N GLU A 224 -19.80 -6.38 -0.36
CA GLU A 224 -20.87 -6.27 -1.36
C GLU A 224 -22.28 -6.38 -0.77
N LYS A 225 -22.45 -7.21 0.27
CA LYS A 225 -23.73 -7.35 0.97
C LYS A 225 -24.25 -6.02 1.54
N ILE A 226 -23.36 -5.15 2.03
CA ILE A 226 -23.75 -3.85 2.59
C ILE A 226 -24.21 -2.90 1.48
N LEU A 227 -23.58 -2.97 0.31
CA LEU A 227 -23.98 -2.18 -0.87
C LEU A 227 -25.36 -2.61 -1.39
N VAL A 228 -25.62 -3.91 -1.47
CA VAL A 228 -26.92 -4.45 -1.84
C VAL A 228 -27.99 -4.05 -0.83
N ASP A 229 -27.73 -4.23 0.47
CA ASP A 229 -28.64 -3.83 1.55
C ASP A 229 -28.96 -2.32 1.51
N PHE A 230 -27.95 -1.48 1.25
CA PHE A 230 -28.13 -0.05 1.10
C PHE A 230 -28.99 0.29 -0.12
N ARG A 231 -28.68 -0.30 -1.27
CA ARG A 231 -29.43 -0.09 -2.52
C ARG A 231 -30.90 -0.49 -2.38
N GLU A 232 -31.18 -1.60 -1.71
CA GLU A 232 -32.54 -2.08 -1.44
C GLU A 232 -33.29 -1.23 -0.41
N SER A 233 -32.58 -0.50 0.45
CA SER A 233 -33.18 0.39 1.44
C SER A 233 -33.75 1.69 0.87
N LEU A 234 -33.41 2.03 -0.39
CA LEU A 234 -33.81 3.28 -1.04
C LEU A 234 -35.03 3.07 -1.94
N ASP A 235 -36.08 3.88 -1.72
CA ASP A 235 -37.25 3.94 -2.62
C ASP A 235 -37.02 4.95 -3.75
N TRP A 236 -35.92 4.78 -4.49
CA TRP A 236 -35.50 5.64 -5.58
C TRP A 236 -35.85 5.02 -6.94
N SER A 237 -35.98 5.86 -7.97
CA SER A 237 -36.18 5.36 -9.33
C SER A 237 -34.95 4.60 -9.85
N ASP A 238 -35.14 3.70 -10.82
CA ASP A 238 -34.00 2.98 -11.47
C ASP A 238 -32.93 3.93 -12.03
N GLU A 239 -33.34 5.13 -12.44
CA GLU A 239 -32.46 6.17 -12.98
C GLU A 239 -31.62 6.83 -11.88
N GLU A 240 -32.17 6.99 -10.67
CA GLU A 240 -31.47 7.50 -9.50
C GLU A 240 -30.57 6.44 -8.88
N LEU A 241 -31.04 5.18 -8.78
CA LEU A 241 -30.21 4.06 -8.34
C LEU A 241 -29.04 3.82 -9.29
N SER A 242 -29.25 3.93 -10.60
CA SER A 242 -28.15 3.83 -11.56
C SER A 242 -27.13 4.97 -11.41
N ARG A 243 -27.54 6.17 -10.97
CA ARG A 243 -26.59 7.26 -10.66
C ARG A 243 -25.87 7.04 -9.35
N LEU A 244 -26.57 6.50 -8.35
CA LEU A 244 -25.98 6.09 -7.09
C LEU A 244 -24.88 5.04 -7.31
N ASP A 245 -25.19 4.00 -8.09
CA ASP A 245 -24.24 2.95 -8.43
C ASP A 245 -23.01 3.56 -9.14
N GLU A 246 -23.22 4.48 -10.10
CA GLU A 246 -22.11 5.21 -10.77
C GLU A 246 -21.28 6.06 -9.78
N ASP A 247 -21.90 6.77 -8.85
CA ASP A 247 -21.20 7.62 -7.88
C ASP A 247 -20.43 6.79 -6.84
N LEU A 248 -21.00 5.68 -6.37
CA LEU A 248 -20.33 4.77 -5.45
C LEU A 248 -19.19 3.99 -6.12
N GLU A 249 -19.32 3.60 -7.39
CA GLU A 249 -18.20 3.03 -8.17
C GLU A 249 -17.02 4.01 -8.21
N VAL A 250 -17.28 5.31 -8.42
CA VAL A 250 -16.21 6.31 -8.43
C VAL A 250 -15.54 6.41 -7.06
N PHE A 251 -16.29 6.37 -5.97
CA PHE A 251 -15.69 6.40 -4.64
C PHE A 251 -14.96 5.08 -4.31
N LEU A 252 -15.57 3.92 -4.51
CA LEU A 252 -15.05 2.64 -4.03
C LEU A 252 -13.99 2.04 -4.96
N ASP A 253 -14.17 2.17 -6.28
CA ASP A 253 -13.31 1.51 -7.26
C ASP A 253 -12.27 2.45 -7.86
N ASP A 254 -12.64 3.72 -8.10
CA ASP A 254 -11.70 4.70 -8.69
C ASP A 254 -10.87 5.43 -7.62
N PHE A 255 -11.48 5.87 -6.51
CA PHE A 255 -10.75 6.50 -5.40
C PHE A 255 -10.12 5.49 -4.44
N GLN A 256 -10.64 4.26 -4.38
CA GLN A 256 -10.07 3.14 -3.60
C GLN A 256 -9.75 3.52 -2.15
N PRO A 257 -10.75 3.89 -1.34
CA PRO A 257 -10.53 4.20 0.06
C PRO A 257 -10.05 2.96 0.82
N PRO A 258 -9.45 3.12 2.01
CA PRO A 258 -9.14 2.01 2.90
C PRO A 258 -10.42 1.27 3.32
N VAL A 259 -10.29 0.21 4.11
CA VAL A 259 -11.47 -0.51 4.64
C VAL A 259 -12.36 0.44 5.44
N TYR A 260 -13.69 0.26 5.37
CA TYR A 260 -14.65 1.22 5.93
C TYR A 260 -14.52 1.50 7.44
N GLN A 261 -13.84 0.62 8.18
CA GLN A 261 -13.49 0.80 9.60
C GLN A 261 -12.42 1.87 9.84
N GLU A 262 -11.69 2.28 8.80
CA GLU A 262 -10.63 3.30 8.86
C GLU A 262 -11.07 4.64 8.27
N TRP A 263 -12.30 4.73 7.76
CA TRP A 263 -12.78 5.97 7.18
C TRP A 263 -12.84 7.08 8.24
N THR A 264 -12.56 8.31 7.80
CA THR A 264 -12.68 9.52 8.60
C THR A 264 -13.49 10.57 7.85
N PRO A 265 -14.07 11.58 8.52
CA PRO A 265 -14.69 12.71 7.83
C PRO A 265 -13.73 13.42 6.86
N ASP A 266 -12.46 13.54 7.23
CA ASP A 266 -11.42 14.17 6.41
C ASP A 266 -11.18 13.39 5.11
N LEU A 267 -11.21 12.05 5.13
CA LEU A 267 -11.11 11.22 3.93
C LEU A 267 -12.25 11.51 2.94
N ILE A 268 -13.46 11.70 3.46
CA ILE A 268 -14.63 12.03 2.63
C ILE A 268 -14.49 13.44 2.04
N ASP A 269 -13.97 14.39 2.84
CA ASP A 269 -13.73 15.76 2.40
C ASP A 269 -12.63 15.84 1.35
N GLU A 270 -11.53 15.09 1.52
CA GLU A 270 -10.44 14.96 0.55
C GLU A 270 -10.97 14.37 -0.77
N PHE A 271 -11.77 13.29 -0.69
CA PHE A 271 -12.37 12.69 -1.88
C PHE A 271 -13.24 13.69 -2.65
N ILE A 272 -14.20 14.35 -1.99
CA ILE A 272 -15.19 15.18 -2.68
C ILE A 272 -14.58 16.49 -3.17
N ASN A 273 -13.78 17.17 -2.34
CA ASN A 273 -13.31 18.52 -2.64
C ASN A 273 -12.00 18.54 -3.43
N GLU A 274 -11.15 17.52 -3.28
CA GLU A 274 -9.85 17.48 -3.94
C GLU A 274 -9.82 16.45 -5.06
N TRP A 275 -9.98 15.17 -4.73
CA TRP A 275 -9.78 14.10 -5.70
C TRP A 275 -10.84 14.13 -6.81
N PHE A 276 -12.12 14.19 -6.45
CA PHE A 276 -13.22 14.15 -7.41
C PHE A 276 -13.19 15.38 -8.32
N VAL A 277 -12.95 16.57 -7.76
CA VAL A 277 -12.81 17.81 -8.55
C VAL A 277 -11.62 17.75 -9.51
N ARG A 278 -10.46 17.26 -9.03
CA ARG A 278 -9.21 17.23 -9.81
C ARG A 278 -9.21 16.15 -10.89
N GLU A 279 -9.70 14.95 -10.57
CA GLU A 279 -9.55 13.76 -11.40
C GLU A 279 -10.78 13.47 -12.27
N ALA A 280 -11.98 13.66 -11.74
CA ALA A 280 -13.21 13.46 -12.50
C ALA A 280 -13.63 14.73 -13.27
N ASN A 281 -13.13 15.90 -12.88
CA ASN A 281 -13.52 17.21 -13.40
C ASN A 281 -15.06 17.32 -13.59
N PRO A 282 -15.82 17.11 -12.51
CA PRO A 282 -17.27 16.96 -12.54
C PRO A 282 -17.96 18.28 -12.93
N LEU A 283 -19.14 18.18 -13.53
CA LEU A 283 -20.04 19.32 -13.58
C LEU A 283 -20.65 19.57 -12.18
N GLU A 284 -21.21 20.75 -11.96
CA GLU A 284 -21.89 21.06 -10.68
C GLU A 284 -23.01 20.06 -10.36
N GLU A 285 -23.72 19.55 -11.38
CA GLU A 285 -24.75 18.53 -11.21
C GLU A 285 -24.18 17.18 -10.74
N ASP A 286 -23.01 16.80 -11.24
CA ASP A 286 -22.33 15.56 -10.85
C ASP A 286 -21.78 15.67 -9.42
N LEU A 287 -21.26 16.85 -9.06
CA LEU A 287 -20.77 17.15 -7.71
C LEU A 287 -21.91 17.17 -6.69
N ALA A 288 -23.06 17.75 -7.04
CA ALA A 288 -24.27 17.69 -6.23
C ALA A 288 -24.80 16.26 -6.08
N SER A 289 -24.78 15.46 -7.15
CA SER A 289 -25.15 14.03 -7.12
C SER A 289 -24.25 13.26 -6.16
N MET A 290 -22.93 13.39 -6.32
CA MET A 290 -21.93 12.72 -5.49
C MET A 290 -22.12 13.06 -4.01
N ARG A 291 -22.25 14.35 -3.67
CA ARG A 291 -22.47 14.79 -2.28
C ARG A 291 -23.75 14.20 -1.69
N LYS A 292 -24.86 14.26 -2.43
CA LYS A 292 -26.13 13.68 -2.00
C LYS A 292 -25.97 12.18 -1.76
N ASN A 293 -25.46 11.45 -2.73
CA ASN A 293 -25.36 9.99 -2.68
C ASN A 293 -24.43 9.50 -1.56
N MET A 294 -23.27 10.15 -1.39
CA MET A 294 -22.36 9.89 -0.27
C MET A 294 -23.01 10.18 1.09
N LEU A 295 -23.80 11.24 1.21
CA LEU A 295 -24.53 11.54 2.45
C LEU A 295 -25.54 10.43 2.81
N TYR A 296 -26.30 9.93 1.84
CA TYR A 296 -27.24 8.83 2.07
C TYR A 296 -26.53 7.53 2.43
N PHE A 297 -25.41 7.25 1.77
CA PHE A 297 -24.61 6.06 2.04
C PHE A 297 -24.01 6.08 3.45
N LEU A 298 -23.36 7.19 3.85
CA LEU A 298 -22.82 7.33 5.21
C LEU A 298 -23.92 7.28 6.27
N ARG A 299 -25.12 7.79 5.99
CA ARG A 299 -26.27 7.67 6.90
C ARG A 299 -26.67 6.21 7.09
N HIS A 300 -26.75 5.44 6.01
CA HIS A 300 -27.06 4.01 6.08
C HIS A 300 -26.02 3.25 6.91
N LEU A 301 -24.73 3.52 6.68
CA LEU A 301 -23.66 2.90 7.46
C LEU A 301 -23.73 3.28 8.95
N ARG A 302 -24.10 4.53 9.26
CA ARG A 302 -24.33 4.99 10.63
C ARG A 302 -25.48 4.25 11.30
N GLU A 303 -26.62 4.13 10.62
CA GLU A 303 -27.81 3.43 11.12
C GLU A 303 -27.53 1.95 11.42
N LYS A 304 -26.65 1.33 10.63
CA LYS A 304 -26.18 -0.04 10.82
C LYS A 304 -25.03 -0.16 11.85
N SER A 305 -24.59 0.94 12.46
CA SER A 305 -23.45 1.00 13.37
C SER A 305 -22.14 0.46 12.75
N LEU A 306 -21.97 0.67 11.45
CA LEU A 306 -20.80 0.26 10.67
C LEU A 306 -19.75 1.38 10.54
N LEU A 307 -20.13 2.64 10.77
CA LEU A 307 -19.16 3.74 10.72
C LEU A 307 -18.25 3.77 11.96
N PRO A 308 -16.97 4.13 11.79
CA PRO A 308 -16.05 4.40 12.89
C PRO A 308 -16.57 5.48 13.85
N SER A 309 -16.20 5.38 15.12
CA SER A 309 -16.64 6.31 16.18
C SER A 309 -16.21 7.76 15.94
N CYS A 310 -15.15 7.99 15.16
CA CYS A 310 -14.69 9.32 14.76
C CYS A 310 -15.70 10.11 13.90
N PHE A 311 -16.70 9.43 13.31
CA PHE A 311 -17.79 10.09 12.58
C PHE A 311 -18.87 10.70 13.47
N GLY A 312 -18.88 10.41 14.79
CA GLY A 312 -19.78 10.94 15.82
C GLY A 312 -21.02 11.73 15.35
N ASP A 313 -21.15 12.98 15.82
CA ASP A 313 -22.10 13.96 15.27
C ASP A 313 -21.48 14.80 14.14
N THR A 314 -20.16 14.70 13.96
CA THR A 314 -19.38 15.41 12.95
C THR A 314 -19.72 14.89 11.56
N ARG A 315 -20.34 15.74 10.75
CA ARG A 315 -20.53 15.47 9.32
C ARG A 315 -19.31 15.97 8.55
N PRO A 316 -18.88 15.28 7.48
CA PRO A 316 -17.88 15.82 6.57
C PRO A 316 -18.32 17.20 6.07
N ALA A 317 -17.41 18.17 6.07
CA ALA A 317 -17.73 19.56 5.69
C ALA A 317 -18.19 19.65 4.22
N SER A 318 -17.66 18.79 3.37
CA SER A 318 -18.04 18.62 1.96
C SER A 318 -19.51 18.22 1.76
N LEU A 319 -20.16 17.70 2.80
CA LEU A 319 -21.55 17.24 2.78
C LEU A 319 -22.52 18.23 3.46
N GLU A 320 -22.03 19.35 3.96
CA GLU A 320 -22.89 20.40 4.53
C GLU A 320 -23.82 20.99 3.46
N GLY A 321 -25.13 21.00 3.74
CA GLY A 321 -26.16 21.51 2.82
C GLY A 321 -26.61 20.55 1.72
N ALA A 322 -26.09 19.32 1.65
CA ALA A 322 -26.41 18.34 0.60
C ALA A 322 -27.74 17.55 0.79
N ALA A 323 -28.76 18.14 1.44
CA ALA A 323 -30.02 17.47 1.79
C ALA A 323 -31.08 17.52 0.68
#